data_AF-A0A191UHC3-F1
#
_entry.id   AF-A0A191UHC3-F1
#
_cell.length_a   1.000
_cell.length_b   1.000
_cell.length_c   1.000
_cell.angle_alpha   90.00
_cell.angle_beta   90.00
_cell.angle_gamma   90.00
#
_symmetry.space_group_name_H-M   'P 1'
#
loop_
_entity.id
_entity.type
_entity.pdbx_description
1 polymer ?
#
loop_
_entity_poly.entity_id
_entity_poly.type
_entity_poly.pdbx_seq_one_letter_code
_entity_poly.pdbx_strand_id
1 'polypeptide(L)'
;MNYKKKRLTDAQFKINNDQKYDSKITDNFLRECGLNPQTFTIMAKELVQARLAAVDLLKNYSNLLNKHQTKALNKFKGKTANKKKCNQLSPTLAYPILNLATKIKRQAHKQEVQARQTIQELRYNQP
;
A
#
# COMPACT_ATOMS: atom_id res chain seq x y z
N MET A 1 -26.73 35.40 19.74
CA MET A 1 -27.26 34.47 18.72
C MET A 1 -27.34 33.07 19.31
N ASN A 2 -28.55 32.54 19.42
CA ASN A 2 -28.83 31.27 20.09
C ASN A 2 -28.76 30.14 19.04
N TYR A 3 -27.66 29.39 19.00
CA TYR A 3 -27.45 28.34 18.02
C TYR A 3 -28.37 27.14 18.32
N LYS A 4 -29.57 27.12 17.74
CA LYS A 4 -30.34 25.87 17.67
C LYS A 4 -29.55 24.89 16.81
N LYS A 5 -28.89 23.90 17.44
CA LYS A 5 -28.47 22.66 16.76
C LYS A 5 -29.72 22.11 16.05
N LYS A 6 -29.83 22.31 14.73
CA LYS A 6 -30.88 21.68 13.94
C LYS A 6 -30.71 20.17 14.10
N ARG A 7 -31.65 19.52 14.78
CA ARG A 7 -31.73 18.06 14.82
C ARG A 7 -31.99 17.60 13.39
N LEU A 8 -31.19 16.66 12.92
CA LEU A 8 -31.38 16.01 11.61
C LEU A 8 -32.80 15.40 11.59
N THR A 9 -33.49 15.44 10.45
CA THR A 9 -34.68 14.59 10.26
C THR A 9 -34.28 13.12 10.33
N ASP A 10 -35.21 12.20 10.58
CA ASP A 10 -34.90 10.76 10.66
C ASP A 10 -34.20 10.24 9.39
N ALA A 11 -34.62 10.72 8.22
CA ALA A 11 -33.96 10.43 6.94
C ALA A 11 -32.52 10.98 6.88
N GLN A 12 -32.30 12.22 7.32
CA GLN A 12 -30.97 12.82 7.37
C GLN A 12 -30.06 12.13 8.41
N PHE A 13 -30.63 11.66 9.53
CA PHE A 13 -29.92 10.90 10.55
C PHE A 13 -29.50 9.53 10.02
N LYS A 14 -30.39 8.83 9.31
CA LYS A 14 -30.08 7.56 8.64
C LYS A 14 -28.94 7.73 7.63
N ILE A 15 -29.05 8.69 6.70
CA ILE A 15 -28.00 8.98 5.71
C ILE A 15 -26.65 9.28 6.39
N ASN A 16 -26.64 10.07 7.46
CA ASN A 16 -25.42 10.39 8.20
C ASN A 16 -24.81 9.17 8.89
N ASN A 17 -25.63 8.24 9.41
CA ASN A 17 -25.14 7.00 9.99
C ASN A 17 -24.56 6.06 8.93
N ASP A 18 -25.26 5.89 7.82
CA ASP A 18 -24.80 5.07 6.68
C ASP A 18 -23.46 5.62 6.15
N GLN A 19 -23.37 6.94 5.94
CA GLN A 19 -22.13 7.59 5.51
C GLN A 19 -20.97 7.39 6.49
N LYS A 20 -21.22 7.47 7.80
CA LYS A 20 -20.18 7.23 8.82
C LYS A 20 -19.72 5.78 8.81
N TYR A 21 -20.65 4.84 8.65
CA TYR A 21 -20.35 3.42 8.56
C TYR A 21 -19.48 3.14 7.33
N ASP A 22 -19.92 3.56 6.15
CA ASP A 22 -19.20 3.33 4.89
C ASP A 22 -17.82 3.98 4.87
N SER A 23 -17.71 5.20 5.41
CA SER A 23 -16.42 5.89 5.55
C SER A 23 -15.48 5.09 6.46
N LYS A 24 -15.97 4.54 7.57
CA LYS A 24 -15.17 3.71 8.49
C LYS A 24 -14.69 2.43 7.83
N ILE A 25 -15.57 1.74 7.08
CA ILE A 25 -15.22 0.52 6.36
C ILE A 25 -14.14 0.81 5.31
N THR A 26 -14.32 1.87 4.51
CA THR A 26 -13.35 2.29 3.48
C THR A 26 -12.01 2.68 4.10
N ASP A 27 -12.03 3.46 5.17
CA ASP A 27 -10.83 3.87 5.89
C ASP A 27 -10.03 2.67 6.42
N ASN A 28 -10.72 1.65 6.92
CA ASN A 28 -10.09 0.42 7.40
C ASN A 28 -9.46 -0.36 6.25
N PHE A 29 -10.19 -0.55 5.15
CA PHE A 29 -9.66 -1.20 3.95
C PHE A 29 -8.38 -0.50 3.43
N LEU A 30 -8.39 0.83 3.36
CA LEU A 30 -7.21 1.60 2.96
C LEU A 30 -6.02 1.35 3.90
N ARG A 31 -6.24 1.31 5.22
CA ARG A 31 -5.19 1.02 6.20
C ARG A 31 -4.63 -0.40 6.07
N GLU A 32 -5.49 -1.38 5.80
CA GLU A 32 -5.08 -2.78 5.55
C GLU A 32 -4.21 -2.90 4.30
N CYS A 33 -4.51 -2.15 3.24
CA CYS A 33 -3.65 -2.01 2.08
C CYS A 33 -2.37 -1.20 2.36
N GLY A 34 -2.22 -0.64 3.56
CA GLY A 34 -1.07 0.18 3.96
C GLY A 34 -1.10 1.61 3.44
N LEU A 35 -2.25 2.10 3.01
CA LEU A 35 -2.53 3.48 2.63
C LEU A 35 -3.03 4.28 3.85
N ASN A 36 -2.77 5.59 3.84
CA ASN A 36 -3.32 6.50 4.83
C ASN A 36 -4.54 7.22 4.19
N PRO A 37 -5.76 7.08 4.72
CA PRO A 37 -6.95 7.68 4.11
C PRO A 37 -6.87 9.20 3.91
N GLN A 38 -6.20 9.90 4.84
CA GLN A 38 -6.05 11.35 4.79
C GLN A 38 -5.06 11.81 3.71
N THR A 39 -4.10 10.96 3.31
CA THR A 39 -3.14 11.29 2.25
C THR A 39 -3.48 10.65 0.92
N PHE A 40 -4.23 9.55 0.91
CA PHE A 40 -4.65 8.85 -0.29
C PHE A 40 -5.44 9.75 -1.25
N THR A 41 -6.37 10.56 -0.73
CA THR A 41 -7.26 11.42 -1.52
C THR A 41 -6.56 12.57 -2.25
N ILE A 42 -5.35 12.94 -1.81
CA ILE A 42 -4.56 14.05 -2.35
C ILE A 42 -3.31 13.56 -3.10
N MET A 43 -2.98 12.29 -2.99
CA MET A 43 -1.76 11.72 -3.54
C MET A 43 -1.96 11.38 -5.02
N ALA A 44 -0.98 11.71 -5.85
CA ALA A 44 -0.98 11.30 -7.26
C ALA A 44 -1.06 9.77 -7.40
N LYS A 45 -1.76 9.28 -8.43
CA LYS A 45 -2.02 7.85 -8.65
C LYS A 45 -0.74 7.01 -8.69
N GLU A 46 0.34 7.56 -9.25
CA GLU A 46 1.65 6.89 -9.36
C GLU A 46 2.25 6.67 -7.96
N LEU A 47 2.11 7.65 -7.07
CA LEU A 47 2.59 7.54 -5.69
C LEU A 47 1.75 6.56 -4.87
N VAL A 48 0.44 6.46 -5.14
CA VAL A 48 -0.44 5.42 -4.57
C VAL A 48 0.06 4.04 -4.98
N GLN A 49 0.28 3.81 -6.28
CA GLN A 49 0.78 2.53 -6.79
C GLN A 49 2.14 2.17 -6.18
N ALA A 50 3.07 3.13 -6.14
CA ALA A 50 4.37 2.96 -5.50
C ALA A 50 4.26 2.66 -4.00
N ARG A 51 3.29 3.27 -3.30
CA ARG A 51 3.06 3.02 -1.89
C ARG A 51 2.57 1.60 -1.63
N LEU A 52 1.62 1.12 -2.42
CA LEU A 52 1.15 -0.26 -2.36
C LEU A 52 2.30 -1.22 -2.64
N ALA A 53 3.09 -0.97 -3.70
CA ALA A 53 4.27 -1.78 -4.02
C ALA A 53 5.31 -1.78 -2.89
N ALA A 54 5.55 -0.64 -2.23
CA ALA A 54 6.48 -0.57 -1.11
C ALA A 54 5.99 -1.36 0.12
N VAL A 55 4.69 -1.35 0.39
CA VAL A 55 4.09 -2.15 1.48
C VAL A 55 4.22 -3.64 1.17
N ASP A 56 3.88 -4.04 -0.05
CA ASP A 56 3.99 -5.42 -0.55
C ASP A 56 5.43 -5.95 -0.47
N LEU A 57 6.41 -5.17 -0.98
CA LEU A 57 7.83 -5.53 -0.91
C LEU A 57 8.32 -5.75 0.52
N LEU A 58 7.99 -4.84 1.44
CA LEU A 58 8.43 -4.96 2.83
C LEU A 58 7.75 -6.11 3.58
N LYS A 59 6.54 -6.50 3.17
CA LYS A 59 5.77 -7.58 3.81
C LYS A 59 6.18 -8.95 3.27
N ASN A 60 6.21 -9.10 1.95
CA ASN A 60 6.26 -10.39 1.28
C ASN A 60 7.63 -10.73 0.69
N TYR A 61 8.50 -9.73 0.48
CA TYR A 61 9.79 -9.90 -0.20
C TYR A 61 10.96 -9.35 0.63
N SER A 62 10.79 -9.22 1.95
CA SER A 62 11.78 -8.60 2.84
C SER A 62 13.14 -9.30 2.81
N ASN A 63 13.15 -10.61 2.63
CA ASN A 63 14.33 -11.47 2.48
C ASN A 63 15.14 -11.19 1.20
N LEU A 64 14.51 -10.62 0.16
CA LEU A 64 15.15 -10.27 -1.10
C LEU A 64 15.63 -8.81 -1.15
N LEU A 65 15.32 -8.03 -0.13
CA LEU A 65 15.70 -6.64 -0.03
C LEU A 65 17.02 -6.48 0.75
N ASN A 66 17.92 -5.68 0.21
CA ASN A 66 19.08 -5.25 0.97
C ASN A 66 18.75 -4.09 1.93
N LYS A 67 19.64 -3.83 2.89
CA LYS A 67 19.45 -2.79 3.92
C LYS A 67 19.19 -1.39 3.33
N HIS A 68 19.84 -1.04 2.22
CA HIS A 68 19.65 0.26 1.56
C HIS A 68 18.27 0.38 0.92
N GLN A 69 17.81 -0.68 0.23
CA GLN A 69 16.48 -0.75 -0.38
C GLN A 69 15.39 -0.69 0.70
N THR A 70 15.52 -1.45 1.77
CA THR A 70 14.59 -1.42 2.91
C THR A 70 14.52 -0.03 3.53
N LYS A 71 15.66 0.64 3.73
CA LYS A 71 15.71 2.03 4.23
C LYS A 71 15.01 3.00 3.27
N ALA A 72 15.23 2.86 1.95
CA ALA A 72 14.59 3.70 0.94
C ALA A 72 13.06 3.52 0.91
N LEU A 73 12.58 2.27 0.96
CA LEU A 73 11.15 1.95 1.02
C LEU A 73 10.50 2.50 2.29
N ASN A 74 11.13 2.35 3.46
CA ASN A 74 10.63 2.92 4.71
C ASN A 74 10.62 4.46 4.69
N LYS A 75 11.64 5.10 4.11
CA LYS A 75 11.68 6.56 3.94
C LYS A 75 10.57 7.04 3.00
N PHE A 76 10.36 6.35 1.88
CA PHE A 76 9.26 6.64 0.96
C PHE A 76 7.91 6.50 1.69
N LYS A 77 7.73 5.42 2.47
CA LYS A 77 6.53 5.21 3.26
C LYS A 77 6.29 6.35 4.27
N GLY A 78 7.33 6.82 4.96
CA GLY A 78 7.19 7.94 5.89
C GLY A 78 6.76 9.23 5.19
N LYS A 79 7.26 9.48 3.96
CA LYS A 79 6.89 10.66 3.16
C LYS A 79 5.44 10.63 2.71
N THR A 80 4.94 9.49 2.21
CA THR A 80 3.56 9.38 1.70
C THR A 80 2.51 9.30 2.81
N ALA A 81 2.91 8.98 4.05
CA ALA A 81 2.00 8.96 5.21
C ALA A 81 1.73 10.35 5.81
N ASN A 82 2.59 11.33 5.53
CA ASN A 82 2.46 12.68 6.07
C ASN A 82 1.79 13.61 5.05
N LYS A 83 0.64 14.19 5.40
CA LYS A 83 -0.16 15.06 4.51
C LYS A 83 0.64 16.21 3.89
N LYS A 84 1.38 16.97 4.72
CA LYS A 84 2.17 18.13 4.25
C LYS A 84 3.26 17.71 3.28
N LYS A 85 3.98 16.63 3.60
CA LYS A 85 5.05 16.11 2.74
C LYS A 85 4.48 15.53 1.45
N CYS A 86 3.37 14.80 1.54
CA CYS A 86 2.72 14.14 0.42
C CYS A 86 2.28 15.14 -0.67
N ASN A 87 1.70 16.27 -0.28
CA ASN A 87 1.31 17.36 -1.21
C ASN A 87 2.49 17.94 -2.00
N GLN A 88 3.73 17.79 -1.51
CA GLN A 88 4.94 18.31 -2.14
C GLN A 88 5.69 17.23 -2.93
N LEU A 89 5.20 15.99 -2.97
CA LEU A 89 5.87 14.91 -3.68
C LEU A 89 5.56 14.99 -5.17
N SER A 90 6.63 15.00 -5.97
CA SER A 90 6.50 14.78 -7.40
C SER A 90 6.07 13.33 -7.69
N PRO A 91 5.14 13.09 -8.63
CA PRO A 91 4.80 11.75 -9.10
C PRO A 91 6.02 10.94 -9.58
N THR A 92 7.06 11.60 -10.08
CA THR A 92 8.28 10.93 -10.57
C THR A 92 9.04 10.14 -9.49
N LEU A 93 8.80 10.44 -8.22
CA LEU A 93 9.35 9.68 -7.09
C LEU A 93 8.78 8.25 -7.00
N ALA A 94 7.69 7.94 -7.71
CA ALA A 94 7.12 6.61 -7.80
C ALA A 94 8.02 5.64 -8.58
N TYR A 95 8.66 6.10 -9.66
CA TYR A 95 9.33 5.23 -10.62
C TYR A 95 10.47 4.38 -10.01
N PRO A 96 11.37 4.93 -9.17
CA PRO A 96 12.39 4.10 -8.54
C PRO A 96 11.81 2.96 -7.68
N ILE A 97 10.67 3.20 -7.03
CA ILE A 97 9.99 2.22 -6.18
C ILE A 97 9.34 1.13 -7.04
N LEU A 98 8.65 1.52 -8.11
CA LEU A 98 8.00 0.58 -9.05
C LEU A 98 9.02 -0.27 -9.82
N ASN A 99 10.14 0.32 -10.22
CA ASN A 99 11.23 -0.39 -10.87
C ASN A 99 11.89 -1.40 -9.92
N LEU A 100 12.11 -1.00 -8.66
CA LEU A 100 12.59 -1.91 -7.62
C LEU A 100 11.60 -3.06 -7.41
N ALA A 101 10.30 -2.76 -7.33
CA ALA A 101 9.27 -3.78 -7.15
C ALA A 101 9.27 -4.79 -8.30
N THR A 102 9.35 -4.31 -9.53
CA THR A 102 9.44 -5.16 -10.73
C THR A 102 10.67 -6.06 -10.68
N LYS A 103 11.84 -5.51 -10.31
CA LYS A 103 13.08 -6.28 -10.22
C LYS A 103 13.01 -7.38 -9.17
N ILE A 104 12.55 -7.06 -7.96
CA ILE A 104 12.47 -8.03 -6.85
C ILE A 104 11.42 -9.11 -7.15
N LYS A 105 10.27 -8.76 -7.72
CA LYS A 105 9.24 -9.75 -8.09
C LYS A 105 9.72 -10.71 -9.17
N ARG A 106 10.45 -10.21 -10.18
CA ARG A 106 11.08 -11.06 -11.20
C ARG A 106 12.11 -12.00 -10.59
N GLN A 107 12.92 -11.51 -9.65
CA GLN A 107 13.88 -12.34 -8.93
C GLN A 107 13.18 -13.44 -8.12
N ALA A 108 12.14 -13.10 -7.36
CA ALA A 108 11.36 -14.06 -6.59
C ALA A 108 10.75 -15.15 -7.48
N HIS A 109 10.16 -14.75 -8.60
CA HIS A 109 9.59 -15.70 -9.56
C HIS A 109 10.64 -16.64 -10.14
N LYS A 110 11.84 -16.13 -10.48
CA LYS A 110 12.94 -16.98 -10.97
C LYS A 110 13.37 -18.00 -9.91
N GLN A 111 13.49 -17.59 -8.65
CA GLN A 111 13.84 -18.48 -7.54
C GLN A 111 12.77 -19.56 -7.33
N GLU A 112 11.50 -19.20 -7.43
CA GLU A 112 10.38 -20.14 -7.32
C GLU A 112 10.42 -21.19 -8.44
N VAL A 113 10.63 -20.75 -9.69
CA VAL A 113 10.73 -21.66 -10.84
C VAL A 113 11.90 -22.63 -10.67
N GLN A 114 13.07 -22.14 -10.24
CA GLN A 114 14.24 -22.97 -9.98
C GLN A 114 13.98 -23.99 -8.86
N ALA A 115 13.38 -23.55 -7.75
CA ALA A 115 13.04 -24.44 -6.66
C ALA A 115 12.08 -25.57 -7.09
N ARG A 116 11.09 -25.25 -7.95
CA ARG A 116 10.18 -26.26 -8.51
C ARG A 116 10.91 -27.28 -9.38
N GLN A 117 11.83 -26.84 -10.22
CA GLN A 117 12.64 -27.72 -11.07
C GLN A 117 13.50 -28.67 -10.23
N THR A 118 14.22 -28.13 -9.24
CA THR A 118 15.04 -28.94 -8.33
C THR A 118 14.20 -29.98 -7.57
N ILE A 119 13.01 -29.60 -7.10
CA ILE A 119 12.10 -30.54 -6.42
C ILE A 119 11.65 -31.66 -7.37
N GLN A 120 11.37 -31.33 -8.63
CA GLN A 120 10.95 -32.32 -9.63
C GLN A 120 12.07 -33.31 -9.97
N GLU A 121 13.30 -32.82 -10.12
CA GLU A 121 14.48 -33.66 -10.33
C GLU A 121 14.73 -34.62 -9.16
N LEU A 122 14.60 -34.12 -7.92
CA LEU A 122 14.73 -34.95 -6.73
C LEU A 122 13.67 -36.05 -6.65
N ARG A 123 12.42 -35.76 -7.05
CA ARG A 123 11.35 -36.77 -7.09
C ARG A 123 11.59 -37.84 -8.16
N TYR A 124 12.10 -37.44 -9.33
CA TYR A 124 12.39 -38.38 -10.40
C TYR A 124 13.57 -39.31 -10.07
N ASN A 125 14.52 -38.83 -9.26
CA ASN A 125 15.71 -39.58 -8.86
C ASN A 125 15.54 -40.38 -7.55
N GLN A 126 14.32 -40.50 -7.01
CA GLN A 126 14.04 -41.39 -5.87
C GLN A 126 13.93 -42.84 -6.36
N PRO A 127 14.67 -43.79 -5.77
CA PRO A 127 14.65 -45.21 -6.17
C PRO A 127 13.33 -45.92 -5.86
#